data_AF-A0A9D4Y219-F1
#
_entry.id   AF-A0A9D4Y219-F1
#
_cell.length_a   1.000
_cell.length_b   1.000
_cell.length_c   1.000
_cell.angle_alpha   90.00
_cell.angle_beta   90.00
_cell.angle_gamma   90.00
#
_symmetry.space_group_name_H-M   'P 1'
#
loop_
_entity.id
_entity.type
_entity.pdbx_description
1 polymer ?
#
loop_
_entity_poly.entity_id
_entity_poly.type
_entity_poly.pdbx_seq_one_letter_code
_entity_poly.pdbx_strand_id
1 'polypeptide(L)'
;MEHKELNLLTESLGLHSNNNLYGHFVLVEDTVDTSAAFVLHYILKRTFFSHPSSSVIFLAPSNPFSHYDRILRKIGCNLAAQRDNNRLFFIDLLMLQFPGEKFSVLFIKLREKTVSANAVTLRLSPQL
;
A
#
# COMPACT_ATOMS: atom_id res chain seq x y z
N MET A 1 -25.19 -0.55 13.43
CA MET A 1 -25.44 -0.92 12.02
C MET A 1 -24.14 -0.72 11.28
N GLU A 2 -23.40 -1.80 11.03
CA GLU A 2 -22.19 -1.74 10.20
C GLU A 2 -22.64 -1.65 8.74
N HIS A 3 -22.55 -0.46 8.16
CA HIS A 3 -22.60 -0.33 6.71
C HIS A 3 -21.36 -1.03 6.16
N LYS A 4 -21.54 -2.28 5.74
CA LYS A 4 -20.54 -3.02 4.96
C LYS A 4 -20.45 -2.33 3.61
N GLU A 5 -19.63 -1.27 3.54
CA GLU A 5 -19.28 -0.63 2.27
C GLU A 5 -18.49 -1.64 1.44
N LEU A 6 -19.23 -2.40 0.63
CA LEU A 6 -18.67 -3.25 -0.41
C LEU A 6 -18.20 -2.33 -1.54
N ASN A 7 -17.01 -1.79 -1.36
CA ASN A 7 -16.31 -1.07 -2.42
C ASN A 7 -15.75 -2.10 -3.41
N LEU A 8 -15.90 -1.89 -4.72
CA LEU A 8 -15.33 -2.77 -5.75
C LEU A 8 -13.83 -3.03 -5.54
N LEU A 9 -13.09 -2.06 -5.01
CA LEU A 9 -11.68 -2.21 -4.64
C LEU A 9 -11.46 -3.17 -3.46
N THR A 10 -12.39 -3.21 -2.51
CA THR A 10 -12.37 -4.20 -1.41
C THR A 10 -12.53 -5.61 -1.93
N GLU A 11 -13.48 -5.78 -2.85
CA GLU A 11 -13.80 -7.06 -3.46
C GLU A 11 -12.63 -7.57 -4.33
N SER A 12 -12.10 -6.70 -5.20
CA SER A 12 -10.97 -7.06 -6.06
C SER A 12 -9.69 -7.37 -5.28
N LEU A 13 -9.49 -6.77 -4.11
CA LEU A 13 -8.38 -7.08 -3.20
C LEU A 13 -8.65 -8.30 -2.31
N GLY A 14 -9.83 -8.92 -2.38
CA GLY A 14 -10.20 -10.06 -1.52
C GLY A 14 -10.34 -9.71 -0.03
N LEU A 15 -10.46 -8.42 0.30
CA LEU A 15 -10.50 -7.90 1.67
C LEU A 15 -11.91 -8.02 2.26
N HIS A 16 -12.52 -9.20 2.28
CA HIS A 16 -13.83 -9.32 2.92
C HIS A 16 -13.73 -9.15 4.43
N SER A 17 -14.82 -8.74 5.10
CA SER A 17 -14.88 -8.18 6.46
C SER A 17 -14.25 -9.00 7.62
N ASN A 18 -13.72 -10.19 7.37
CA ASN A 18 -12.96 -11.01 8.33
C ASN A 18 -11.62 -11.55 7.79
N ASN A 19 -11.28 -11.27 6.53
CA ASN A 19 -10.07 -11.76 5.90
C ASN A 19 -8.97 -10.71 6.07
N ASN A 20 -8.09 -10.95 7.04
CA ASN A 20 -6.82 -10.24 7.10
C ASN A 20 -5.99 -10.56 5.85
N LEU A 21 -5.22 -9.59 5.35
CA LEU A 21 -4.13 -9.80 4.37
C LEU A 21 -2.99 -10.70 4.89
N TYR A 22 -3.22 -11.44 5.98
CA TYR A 22 -2.24 -12.34 6.55
C TYR A 22 -1.81 -13.36 5.49
N GLY A 23 -0.52 -13.38 5.19
CA GLY A 23 0.06 -14.27 4.18
C GLY A 23 -0.27 -13.94 2.72
N HIS A 24 -0.95 -12.82 2.44
CA HIS A 24 -1.27 -12.40 1.08
C HIS A 24 -0.20 -11.45 0.56
N PHE A 25 0.20 -11.65 -0.69
CA PHE A 25 1.04 -10.72 -1.41
C PHE A 25 0.18 -10.00 -2.44
N VAL A 26 0.23 -8.66 -2.49
CA VAL A 26 -0.49 -7.89 -3.50
C VAL A 26 0.52 -7.12 -4.33
N LEU A 27 0.50 -7.35 -5.65
CA LEU A 27 1.27 -6.58 -6.60
C LEU A 27 0.34 -5.60 -7.30
N VAL A 28 0.64 -4.32 -7.19
CA VAL A 28 -0.08 -3.25 -7.88
C VAL A 28 0.84 -2.72 -8.96
N GLU A 29 0.45 -2.91 -10.22
CA GLU A 29 1.16 -2.37 -11.39
C GLU A 29 0.32 -1.24 -11.99
N ASP A 30 0.93 -0.07 -12.15
CA ASP A 30 0.35 1.07 -12.86
C ASP A 30 1.11 1.40 -14.15
N THR A 31 0.45 2.18 -15.01
CA THR A 31 1.03 2.74 -16.23
C THR A 31 1.13 4.26 -16.09
N VAL A 32 1.89 4.89 -16.99
CA VAL A 32 1.97 6.36 -17.06
C VAL A 32 0.60 7.03 -17.22
N ASP A 33 -0.33 6.36 -17.90
CA ASP A 33 -1.67 6.87 -18.18
C ASP A 33 -2.67 6.61 -17.04
N THR A 34 -2.37 5.69 -16.11
CA THR A 34 -3.33 5.26 -15.09
C THR A 34 -2.62 4.92 -13.79
N SER A 35 -2.42 5.92 -12.93
CA SER A 35 -1.77 5.72 -11.63
C SER A 35 -2.61 4.88 -10.67
N ALA A 36 -1.98 3.89 -10.04
CA ALA A 36 -2.60 3.06 -9.00
C ALA A 36 -2.29 3.54 -7.58
N ALA A 37 -1.71 4.74 -7.41
CA ALA A 37 -1.35 5.27 -6.09
C ALA A 37 -2.55 5.30 -5.12
N PHE A 38 -3.78 5.48 -5.64
CA PHE A 38 -4.99 5.43 -4.82
C PHE A 38 -5.21 4.06 -4.14
N VAL A 39 -4.75 2.96 -4.74
CA VAL A 39 -4.86 1.61 -4.16
C VAL A 39 -4.00 1.52 -2.90
N LEU A 40 -2.77 2.01 -2.96
CA LEU A 40 -1.87 2.10 -1.79
C LEU A 40 -2.49 2.96 -0.68
N HIS A 41 -3.00 4.14 -1.04
CA HIS A 41 -3.64 5.04 -0.08
C HIS A 41 -4.86 4.39 0.59
N TYR A 42 -5.66 3.67 -0.19
CA TYR A 42 -6.82 2.95 0.30
C TYR A 42 -6.41 1.82 1.27
N ILE A 43 -5.42 0.99 0.91
CA ILE A 43 -4.93 -0.10 1.76
C ILE A 43 -4.40 0.44 3.09
N LEU A 44 -3.63 1.53 3.07
CA LEU A 44 -3.10 2.17 4.28
C LEU A 44 -4.23 2.68 5.18
N LYS A 45 -5.15 3.50 4.62
CA LYS A 45 -6.29 4.05 5.37
C LYS A 45 -7.10 2.91 6.02
N ARG A 46 -7.40 1.87 5.24
CA ARG A 46 -8.17 0.73 5.70
C ARG A 46 -7.45 -0.04 6.80
N THR A 47 -6.16 -0.31 6.65
CA THR A 47 -5.36 -1.01 7.67
C THR A 47 -5.42 -0.26 8.99
N PHE A 48 -5.27 1.06 8.97
CA PHE A 48 -5.31 1.86 10.19
C PHE A 48 -6.70 1.96 10.82
N PHE A 49 -7.77 1.95 10.02
CA PHE A 49 -9.14 2.06 10.49
C PHE A 49 -9.71 0.73 10.99
N SER A 50 -9.55 -0.34 10.21
CA SER A 50 -10.17 -1.64 10.50
C SER A 50 -9.39 -2.47 11.52
N HIS A 51 -8.09 -2.23 11.68
CA HIS A 51 -7.22 -3.06 12.54
C HIS A 51 -6.41 -2.17 13.50
N PRO A 52 -7.01 -1.70 14.61
CA PRO A 52 -6.36 -0.78 15.55
C PRO A 52 -5.04 -1.33 16.14
N SER A 53 -4.90 -2.65 16.25
CA SER A 53 -3.68 -3.31 16.75
C SER A 53 -2.62 -3.60 15.68
N SER A 54 -2.89 -3.30 14.40
CA SER A 54 -1.91 -3.54 13.33
C SER A 54 -0.87 -2.43 13.25
N SER A 55 0.38 -2.82 12.99
CA SER A 55 1.47 -1.94 12.63
C SER A 55 1.84 -2.12 11.16
N VAL A 56 2.20 -1.02 10.49
CA VAL A 56 2.58 -0.99 9.07
C VAL A 56 4.04 -0.59 8.96
N ILE A 57 4.81 -1.37 8.19
CA ILE A 57 6.13 -0.96 7.72
C ILE A 57 5.96 -0.44 6.29
N PHE A 58 6.27 0.83 6.07
CA PHE A 58 6.14 1.46 4.76
C PHE A 58 7.52 1.86 4.23
N LEU A 59 7.96 1.14 3.20
CA LEU A 59 9.14 1.44 2.40
C LEU A 59 8.75 2.38 1.25
N ALA A 60 9.22 3.62 1.27
CA ALA A 60 8.93 4.62 0.25
C ALA A 60 10.18 4.97 -0.61
N PRO A 61 10.29 4.43 -1.83
CA PRO A 61 11.41 4.71 -2.73
C PRO A 61 11.22 5.97 -3.60
N SER A 62 10.00 6.49 -3.73
CA SER A 62 9.68 7.48 -4.77
C SER A 62 9.32 8.87 -4.24
N ASN A 63 8.84 8.98 -3.01
CA ASN A 63 8.41 10.25 -2.42
C ASN A 63 8.71 10.29 -0.92
N PRO A 64 8.96 11.47 -0.33
CA PRO A 64 9.18 11.61 1.10
C PRO A 64 7.88 11.43 1.91
N PHE A 65 8.01 11.24 3.22
CA PHE A 65 6.87 11.06 4.15
C PHE A 65 5.78 12.14 3.99
N SER A 66 6.18 13.39 3.84
CA SER A 66 5.26 14.54 3.75
C SER A 66 4.30 14.46 2.57
N HIS A 67 4.71 13.82 1.47
CA HIS A 67 3.87 13.59 0.30
C HIS A 67 2.69 12.67 0.66
N TYR A 68 2.99 11.50 1.23
CA TYR A 68 1.97 10.51 1.59
C TYR A 68 1.06 10.99 2.71
N ASP A 69 1.62 11.64 3.74
CA ASP A 69 0.83 12.19 4.85
C ASP A 69 -0.15 13.27 4.34
N ARG A 70 0.28 14.14 3.42
CA ARG A 70 -0.61 15.16 2.83
C ARG A 70 -1.77 14.53 2.04
N ILE A 71 -1.52 13.48 1.26
CA ILE A 71 -2.58 12.82 0.48
C ILE A 71 -3.53 12.07 1.42
N LEU A 72 -3.00 11.31 2.37
CA LEU A 72 -3.83 10.52 3.28
C LEU A 72 -4.68 11.36 4.22
N ARG A 73 -4.19 12.53 4.65
CA ARG A 73 -5.00 13.48 5.42
C ARG A 73 -6.26 13.92 4.67
N LYS A 74 -6.18 14.09 3.34
CA LYS A 74 -7.35 14.45 2.52
C LYS A 74 -8.45 13.39 2.54
N ILE A 75 -8.10 12.12 2.77
CA ILE A 75 -9.06 11.02 2.88
C ILE A 75 -9.32 10.60 4.33
N GLY A 76 -8.96 11.44 5.31
CA GLY A 76 -9.25 11.23 6.73
C GLY A 76 -8.26 10.32 7.47
N CYS A 77 -7.05 10.12 6.96
CA CYS A 77 -6.01 9.31 7.61
C CYS A 77 -4.75 10.15 7.90
N ASN A 78 -4.43 10.34 9.18
CA ASN A 78 -3.25 11.10 9.61
C ASN A 78 -2.08 10.15 9.88
N LEU A 79 -1.09 10.09 8.97
CA LEU A 79 0.06 9.18 9.11
C LEU A 79 0.97 9.58 10.25
N ALA A 80 1.13 10.89 10.51
CA ALA A 80 1.93 11.37 11.63
C ALA A 80 1.38 10.83 12.96
N ALA A 81 0.06 10.90 13.16
CA ALA A 81 -0.59 10.32 14.33
C ALA A 81 -0.42 8.79 14.40
N GLN A 82 -0.44 8.07 13.26
CA GLN A 82 -0.18 6.62 13.28
C GLN A 82 1.25 6.29 13.67
N ARG A 83 2.23 7.10 13.21
CA ARG A 83 3.63 6.96 13.56
C ARG A 83 3.86 7.22 15.05
N ASP A 84 3.29 8.29 15.59
CA ASP A 84 3.44 8.67 17.00
C ASP A 84 2.82 7.61 17.94
N ASN A 85 1.81 6.87 17.46
CA ASN A 85 1.22 5.72 18.15
C ASN A 85 1.95 4.39 17.91
N ASN A 86 3.16 4.39 17.32
CA ASN A 86 3.93 3.19 16.96
C ASN A 86 3.21 2.22 16.00
N ARG A 87 2.24 2.73 15.24
CA ARG A 87 1.49 1.95 14.24
C ARG A 87 2.05 2.09 12.84
N LEU A 88 2.91 3.06 12.59
CA LEU A 88 3.58 3.24 11.30
C LEU A 88 5.08 3.39 11.48
N PHE A 89 5.84 2.51 10.84
CA PHE A 89 7.28 2.62 10.64
C PHE A 89 7.53 3.01 9.20
N PHE A 90 7.84 4.28 8.96
CA PHE A 90 8.13 4.80 7.62
C PHE A 90 9.63 4.83 7.38
N ILE A 91 10.07 4.27 6.25
CA ILE A 91 11.46 4.25 5.83
C ILE A 91 11.53 5.01 4.51
N ASP A 92 12.18 6.17 4.56
CA ASP A 92 12.42 7.01 3.39
C ASP A 92 13.65 6.52 2.64
N LEU A 93 13.43 5.80 1.53
CA LEU A 93 14.53 5.24 0.75
C LEU A 93 15.11 6.24 -0.25
N LEU A 94 14.55 7.45 -0.38
CA LEU A 94 15.21 8.56 -1.09
C LEU A 94 16.33 9.17 -0.23
N MET A 95 16.12 9.24 1.08
CA MET A 95 17.10 9.78 2.03
C MET A 95 18.22 8.79 2.37
N LEU A 96 17.91 7.49 2.34
CA LEU A 96 18.90 6.44 2.38
C LEU A 96 19.64 6.45 1.02
N GLN A 97 20.84 7.05 0.97
CA GLN A 97 21.73 7.06 -0.20
C GLN A 97 22.18 5.64 -0.59
N PHE A 98 21.25 4.81 -1.01
CA PHE A 98 21.48 3.44 -1.44
C PHE A 98 21.85 3.44 -2.92
N PRO A 99 22.85 2.63 -3.33
CA PRO A 99 23.21 2.53 -4.74
C PRO A 99 21.99 2.00 -5.51
N GLY A 100 21.44 2.83 -6.41
CA GLY A 100 20.16 2.61 -7.08
C GLY A 100 20.03 1.26 -7.80
N GLU A 101 21.14 0.66 -8.21
CA GLU A 101 21.17 -0.69 -8.82
C GLU A 101 20.60 -1.78 -7.90
N LYS A 102 20.78 -1.64 -6.57
CA LYS A 102 20.29 -2.64 -5.60
C LYS A 102 18.77 -2.61 -5.45
N PHE A 103 18.12 -1.48 -5.71
CA PHE A 103 16.66 -1.38 -5.66
C PHE A 103 16.00 -2.06 -6.84
N SER A 104 16.51 -1.81 -8.05
CA SER A 104 15.99 -2.45 -9.26
C SER A 104 16.03 -3.98 -9.14
N VAL A 105 17.15 -4.52 -8.63
CA VAL A 105 17.30 -5.96 -8.36
C VAL A 105 16.33 -6.43 -7.26
N LEU A 106 16.13 -5.65 -6.19
CA LEU A 106 15.16 -5.99 -5.14
C LEU A 106 13.74 -6.04 -5.70
N PHE A 107 13.32 -5.08 -6.52
CA PHE A 107 12.00 -5.06 -7.15
C PHE A 107 11.81 -6.22 -8.12
N ILE A 108 12.82 -6.53 -8.94
CA ILE A 108 12.79 -7.70 -9.84
C ILE A 108 12.63 -8.99 -9.01
N LYS A 109 13.41 -9.14 -7.94
CA LYS A 109 13.37 -10.34 -7.10
C LYS A 109 12.08 -10.45 -6.28
N LEU A 110 11.53 -9.32 -5.84
CA LEU A 110 10.21 -9.27 -5.21
C LEU A 110 9.13 -9.70 -6.21
N ARG A 111 9.18 -9.19 -7.44
CA ARG A 111 8.26 -9.57 -8.52
C ARG A 111 8.33 -11.05 -8.88
N GLU A 112 9.52 -11.62 -8.98
CA GLU A 112 9.69 -13.07 -9.20
C GLU A 112 9.07 -13.88 -8.06
N LYS A 113 9.28 -13.45 -6.80
CA LYS A 113 8.65 -14.08 -5.64
C LYS A 113 7.13 -13.90 -5.61
N THR A 114 6.61 -12.76 -6.07
CA THR A 114 5.17 -12.53 -6.24
C THR A 114 4.57 -13.58 -7.15
N VAL A 115 5.19 -13.82 -8.31
CA VAL A 115 4.70 -14.80 -9.31
C VAL A 115 4.69 -16.23 -8.74
N SER A 116 5.57 -16.53 -7.77
CA SER A 116 5.66 -17.83 -7.12
C SER A 116 4.78 -17.97 -5.87
N ALA A 117 4.18 -16.88 -5.35
CA ALA A 117 3.32 -16.88 -4.16
C ALA A 117 1.85 -16.80 -4.58
N ASN A 118 0.91 -17.08 -3.66
CA ASN A 118 -0.52 -16.79 -3.83
C ASN A 118 -0.76 -15.27 -3.85
N ALA A 119 -0.25 -14.60 -4.88
CA ALA A 119 -0.27 -13.16 -5.00
C ALA A 119 -1.46 -12.69 -5.84
N VAL A 120 -2.17 -11.68 -5.33
CA VAL A 120 -3.20 -10.98 -6.10
C VAL A 120 -2.51 -9.87 -6.88
N THR A 121 -2.58 -9.94 -8.21
CA THR A 121 -2.03 -8.89 -9.08
C THR A 121 -3.16 -7.98 -9.56
N LEU A 122 -3.06 -6.69 -9.25
CA LEU A 122 -3.95 -5.65 -9.76
C LEU A 122 -3.26 -4.89 -10.89
N ARG A 123 -3.79 -5.03 -12.11
CA ARG A 123 -3.42 -4.22 -13.27
C ARG A 123 -4.55 -3.27 -13.59
N LEU A 124 -4.27 -1.97 -13.60
CA LEU A 124 -5.21 -0.98 -14.07
C LEU A 124 -5.13 -0.86 -15.59
N SER A 125 -6.26 -1.04 -16.27
CA SER A 125 -6.37 -0.79 -17.70
C SER A 125 -6.78 0.66 -17.93
N PRO A 126 -6.17 1.38 -18.89
CA PRO A 126 -6.69 2.66 -19.36
C PRO A 126 -8.12 2.45 -19.86
N GLN A 127 -9.07 3.25 -19.37
CA GLN A 127 -10.39 3.27 -19.98
C GLN A 127 -10.31 4.11 -21.25
N LEU A 128 -10.56 3.45 -22.39
CA LEU A 128 -10.67 4.05 -23.73
C LEU A 128 -11.77 5.11 -23.79
#